data_AF-X0AAK1-F1
#
_entry.id   AF-X0AAK1-F1
#
_cell.length_a   1.000
_cell.length_b   1.000
_cell.length_c   1.000
_cell.angle_alpha   90.00
_cell.angle_beta   90.00
_cell.angle_gamma   90.00
#
_symmetry.space_group_name_H-M   'P 1'
#
loop_
_entity.id
_entity.type
_entity.pdbx_description
1 polymer ?
#
loop_
_entity_poly.entity_id
_entity_poly.type
_entity_poly.pdbx_seq_one_letter_code
_entity_poly.pdbx_strand_id
1 'polypeptide(L)'
;MSALPPPNYSDLELPSYDTTAAPNYTTPTTITRPKDSILGPATLFIAGRFIYSTDPQDPPLYEFSHDISYLHDNDRNVKVERIDPVTKTSAGLPQVVLKNRHLFDLKHPTAAEFPSFPYHAEATSQRALTSFGVSCFRSGNILRQLKGFRFERMVRGPGRKFRADGVLYEACESRSKGVAYEWRDCYSDIIAREIQDEQGHISLFVTAEMTQELRDALVTAWVIRIWSELSNGNKSATRLMMVGSRP
;
A
#
# COMPACT_ATOMS: atom_id res chain seq x y z
N MET A 1 -73.51 39.03 -21.25
CA MET A 1 -72.94 37.86 -21.95
C MET A 1 -72.45 36.87 -20.91
N SER A 2 -72.92 35.63 -21.01
CA SER A 2 -72.97 34.61 -19.97
C SER A 2 -71.66 33.83 -19.83
N ALA A 3 -71.29 33.49 -18.59
CA ALA A 3 -70.15 32.62 -18.27
C ALA A 3 -70.40 31.19 -18.78
N LEU A 4 -69.38 30.59 -19.41
CA LEU A 4 -69.42 29.22 -19.91
C LEU A 4 -69.50 28.23 -18.74
N PRO A 5 -70.26 27.12 -18.87
CA PRO A 5 -70.31 26.08 -17.86
C PRO A 5 -68.98 25.29 -17.81
N PRO A 6 -68.61 24.74 -16.64
CA PRO A 6 -67.40 23.96 -16.48
C PRO A 6 -67.48 22.64 -17.28
N PRO A 7 -66.33 22.13 -17.77
CA PRO A 7 -66.28 20.89 -18.53
C PRO A 7 -66.70 19.69 -17.69
N ASN A 8 -67.49 18.81 -18.30
CA ASN A 8 -67.93 17.54 -17.73
C ASN A 8 -66.81 16.50 -17.89
N TYR A 9 -66.28 15.99 -16.78
CA TYR A 9 -65.18 15.01 -16.75
C TYR A 9 -65.64 13.56 -16.57
N SER A 10 -66.94 13.28 -16.76
CA SER A 10 -67.51 11.93 -16.54
C SER A 10 -67.03 10.83 -17.49
N ASP A 11 -66.27 11.17 -18.55
CA ASP A 11 -65.79 10.22 -19.55
C ASP A 11 -64.28 9.91 -19.45
N LEU A 12 -63.59 10.38 -18.40
CA LEU A 12 -62.20 9.98 -18.14
C LEU A 12 -62.16 8.64 -17.39
N GLU A 13 -62.09 7.53 -18.14
CA GLU A 13 -61.67 6.24 -17.60
C GLU A 13 -60.29 6.39 -16.93
N LEU A 14 -60.27 6.33 -15.60
CA LEU A 14 -59.05 6.27 -14.82
C LEU A 14 -58.38 4.91 -15.07
N PRO A 15 -57.08 4.85 -15.39
CA PRO A 15 -56.37 3.59 -15.47
C PRO A 15 -56.36 2.91 -14.09
N SER A 16 -56.84 1.68 -14.05
CA SER A 16 -56.79 0.79 -12.87
C SER A 16 -55.33 0.60 -12.45
N TYR A 17 -54.98 1.00 -11.22
CA TYR A 17 -53.68 0.69 -10.65
C TYR A 17 -53.70 -0.75 -10.13
N ASP A 18 -53.51 -1.69 -11.05
CA ASP A 18 -53.25 -3.06 -10.64
C ASP A 18 -51.81 -3.18 -10.14
N THR A 19 -51.65 -3.85 -9.01
CA THR A 19 -50.37 -4.02 -8.31
C THR A 19 -49.48 -4.96 -9.12
N THR A 20 -48.32 -4.48 -9.60
CA THR A 20 -47.00 -5.17 -9.60
C THR A 20 -46.02 -4.54 -10.60
N ALA A 21 -45.04 -3.79 -10.09
CA ALA A 21 -43.64 -3.77 -10.53
C ALA A 21 -42.98 -2.52 -9.93
N ALA A 22 -42.37 -2.67 -8.75
CA ALA A 22 -41.46 -1.66 -8.23
C ALA A 22 -40.33 -1.45 -9.26
N PRO A 23 -39.90 -0.21 -9.55
CA PRO A 23 -38.66 0.00 -10.28
C PRO A 23 -37.54 -0.65 -9.47
N ASN A 24 -36.78 -1.53 -10.11
CA ASN A 24 -35.58 -2.12 -9.55
C ASN A 24 -34.59 -1.00 -9.22
N TYR A 25 -34.65 -0.48 -7.99
CA TYR A 25 -33.57 0.29 -7.42
C TYR A 25 -32.41 -0.69 -7.24
N THR A 26 -31.47 -0.60 -8.18
CA THR A 26 -30.16 -1.21 -8.06
C THR A 26 -29.63 -0.87 -6.68
N THR A 27 -29.43 -1.91 -5.87
CA THR A 27 -28.82 -1.83 -4.55
C THR A 27 -27.53 -1.01 -4.66
N PRO A 28 -27.21 -0.11 -3.71
CA PRO A 28 -25.92 0.55 -3.71
C PRO A 28 -24.86 -0.53 -3.55
N THR A 29 -24.18 -0.84 -4.64
CA THR A 29 -22.99 -1.67 -4.66
C THR A 29 -22.06 -1.09 -3.61
N THR A 30 -21.84 -1.81 -2.52
CA THR A 30 -20.62 -1.67 -1.72
C THR A 30 -19.51 -1.51 -2.74
N ILE A 31 -18.82 -0.37 -2.80
CA ILE A 31 -17.54 -0.29 -3.52
C ILE A 31 -16.56 -1.10 -2.67
N THR A 32 -16.78 -2.41 -2.66
CA THR A 32 -15.75 -3.39 -2.54
C THR A 32 -14.97 -3.12 -3.80
N ARG A 33 -13.88 -2.34 -3.72
CA ARG A 33 -12.90 -2.35 -4.81
C ARG A 33 -12.72 -3.82 -5.18
N PRO A 34 -12.99 -4.20 -6.45
CA PRO A 34 -12.87 -5.58 -6.87
C PRO A 34 -11.54 -6.13 -6.39
N LYS A 35 -11.47 -7.44 -6.15
CA LYS A 35 -10.24 -8.15 -5.77
C LYS A 35 -9.10 -7.98 -6.81
N ASP A 36 -9.37 -7.25 -7.89
CA ASP A 36 -8.51 -6.97 -9.02
C ASP A 36 -8.54 -5.48 -9.41
N SER A 37 -8.67 -4.56 -8.44
CA SER A 37 -8.53 -3.13 -8.78
C SER A 37 -7.09 -2.87 -9.23
N ILE A 38 -6.91 -2.65 -10.53
CA ILE A 38 -5.64 -2.25 -11.12
C ILE A 38 -5.41 -0.78 -10.78
N LEU A 39 -4.25 -0.49 -10.18
CA LEU A 39 -3.83 0.84 -9.80
C LEU A 39 -2.81 1.35 -10.82
N GLY A 40 -3.04 2.55 -11.34
CA GLY A 40 -2.12 3.23 -12.25
C GLY A 40 -0.82 3.72 -11.55
N PRO A 41 0.14 4.24 -12.32
CA PRO A 41 1.37 4.83 -11.78
C PRO A 41 1.08 5.90 -10.71
N ALA A 42 1.94 6.00 -9.69
CA ALA A 42 1.79 7.01 -8.63
C ALA A 42 3.13 7.30 -7.93
N THR A 43 3.26 8.50 -7.35
CA THR A 43 4.35 8.80 -6.42
C THR A 43 3.84 8.76 -4.98
N LEU A 44 4.55 8.02 -4.15
CA LEU A 44 4.25 7.81 -2.74
C LEU A 44 5.30 8.50 -1.87
N PHE A 45 4.86 9.14 -0.80
CA PHE A 45 5.74 9.89 0.12
C PHE A 45 5.58 9.39 1.55
N ILE A 46 6.69 9.21 2.25
CA ILE A 46 6.68 8.90 3.69
C ILE A 46 6.67 10.19 4.49
N ALA A 47 5.76 10.28 5.46
CA ALA A 47 5.75 11.32 6.47
C ALA A 47 5.39 10.71 7.83
N GLY A 48 6.40 10.53 8.67
CA GLY A 48 6.27 9.90 9.98
C GLY A 48 5.78 8.46 9.90
N ARG A 49 4.60 8.19 10.46
CA ARG A 49 3.93 6.88 10.45
C ARG A 49 2.99 6.66 9.26
N PHE A 50 2.96 7.57 8.29
CA PHE A 50 1.99 7.54 7.19
C PHE A 50 2.67 7.56 5.83
N ILE A 51 1.98 7.03 4.82
CA ILE A 51 2.32 7.19 3.40
C ILE A 51 1.19 7.90 2.67
N TYR A 52 1.55 8.93 1.89
CA TYR A 52 0.63 9.76 1.13
C TYR A 52 0.83 9.58 -0.38
N SER A 53 -0.22 9.92 -1.14
CA SER A 53 -0.14 10.16 -2.58
C SER A 53 0.51 11.51 -2.86
N THR A 54 0.70 11.84 -4.14
CA THR A 54 1.18 13.17 -4.57
C THR A 54 0.11 14.26 -4.40
N ASP A 55 -1.17 13.87 -4.40
CA ASP A 55 -2.27 14.82 -4.19
C ASP A 55 -2.30 15.25 -2.71
N PRO A 56 -2.09 16.53 -2.38
CA PRO A 56 -2.12 17.01 -1.00
C PRO A 56 -3.50 16.94 -0.34
N GLN A 57 -4.57 16.80 -1.13
CA GLN A 57 -5.95 16.68 -0.62
C GLN A 57 -6.34 15.22 -0.33
N ASP A 58 -5.56 14.25 -0.81
CA ASP A 58 -5.83 12.85 -0.55
C ASP A 58 -5.52 12.49 0.91
N PRO A 59 -6.39 11.70 1.57
CA PRO A 59 -6.06 11.14 2.86
C PRO A 59 -4.83 10.20 2.75
N PRO A 60 -4.15 9.92 3.88
CA PRO A 60 -3.06 8.94 3.87
C PRO A 60 -3.55 7.59 3.34
N LEU A 61 -2.70 6.93 2.56
CA LEU A 61 -2.99 5.63 1.93
C LEU A 61 -2.61 4.47 2.84
N TYR A 62 -1.55 4.63 3.62
CA TYR A 62 -1.06 3.63 4.56
C TYR A 62 -0.69 4.26 5.90
N GLU A 63 -0.79 3.46 6.94
CA GLU A 63 -0.41 3.78 8.30
C GLU A 63 0.39 2.65 8.93
N PHE A 64 1.40 3.04 9.70
CA PHE A 64 2.31 2.14 10.40
C PHE A 64 2.15 2.33 11.91
N SER A 65 2.40 1.27 12.69
CA SER A 65 2.37 1.41 14.16
C SER A 65 3.50 2.29 14.71
N HIS A 66 4.58 2.44 13.95
CA HIS A 66 5.78 3.20 14.31
C HIS A 66 6.06 4.28 13.26
N ASP A 67 6.75 5.34 13.69
CA ASP A 67 7.34 6.29 12.74
C ASP A 67 8.46 5.60 11.97
N ILE A 68 8.35 5.60 10.64
CA ILE A 68 9.29 4.89 9.75
C ILE A 68 10.71 5.47 9.90
N SER A 69 10.83 6.76 10.17
CA SER A 69 12.12 7.47 10.27
C SER A 69 12.92 7.11 11.52
N TYR A 70 12.25 6.55 12.53
CA TYR A 70 12.83 6.22 13.83
C TYR A 70 12.91 4.70 14.08
N LEU A 71 12.64 3.88 13.07
CA LEU A 71 12.81 2.44 13.18
C LEU A 71 14.29 2.10 13.44
N HIS A 72 14.52 1.25 14.44
CA HIS A 72 15.84 0.83 14.89
C HIS A 72 15.98 -0.71 14.92
N ASP A 73 17.19 -1.19 15.14
CA ASP A 73 17.50 -2.63 15.26
C ASP A 73 16.78 -3.33 16.44
N ASN A 74 16.38 -2.59 17.47
CA ASN A 74 15.66 -3.17 18.61
C ASN A 74 14.16 -3.34 18.37
N ASP A 75 13.61 -2.80 17.27
CA ASP A 75 12.20 -2.97 16.94
C ASP A 75 12.01 -4.40 16.50
N ARG A 76 10.91 -5.02 16.90
CA ARG A 76 10.64 -6.44 16.58
C ARG A 76 9.37 -6.64 15.79
N ASN A 77 8.45 -5.68 15.86
CA ASN A 77 7.17 -5.74 15.17
C ASN A 77 6.71 -4.34 14.73
N VAL A 78 6.38 -4.18 13.45
CA VAL A 78 5.71 -2.99 12.92
C VAL A 78 4.44 -3.42 12.20
N LYS A 79 3.29 -2.93 12.64
CA LYS A 79 2.00 -3.19 11.99
C LYS A 79 1.87 -2.31 10.74
N VAL A 80 1.43 -2.89 9.63
CA VAL A 80 1.13 -2.16 8.38
C VAL A 80 -0.36 -2.22 8.10
N GLU A 81 -0.98 -1.05 7.98
CA GLU A 81 -2.39 -0.90 7.66
C GLU A 81 -2.58 -0.07 6.40
N ARG A 82 -3.52 -0.49 5.55
CA ARG A 82 -4.02 0.32 4.45
C ARG A 82 -5.26 1.08 4.90
N ILE A 83 -5.37 2.33 4.51
CA ILE A 83 -6.52 3.17 4.81
C ILE A 83 -7.45 3.13 3.60
N ASP A 84 -8.59 2.45 3.75
CA ASP A 84 -9.60 2.34 2.71
C ASP A 84 -10.71 3.38 2.90
N PRO A 85 -11.11 4.12 1.86
CA PRO A 85 -12.37 4.85 1.87
C PRO A 85 -13.52 3.84 1.73
N VAL A 86 -14.44 3.87 2.70
CA VAL A 86 -15.63 3.03 2.75
C VAL A 86 -16.86 3.92 2.80
N THR A 87 -17.74 3.81 1.81
CA THR A 87 -19.03 4.48 1.85
C THR A 87 -19.96 3.77 2.81
N LYS A 88 -20.43 4.47 3.84
CA LYS A 88 -21.45 4.02 4.77
C LYS A 88 -22.68 4.88 4.60
N THR A 89 -23.86 4.28 4.63
CA THR A 89 -25.12 5.03 4.69
C THR A 89 -25.43 5.31 6.15
N SER A 90 -25.42 6.58 6.55
CA SER A 90 -25.82 7.03 7.89
C SER A 90 -26.96 8.02 7.75
N ALA A 91 -28.07 7.81 8.48
CA ALA A 91 -29.28 8.64 8.39
C ALA A 91 -29.81 8.84 6.95
N GLY A 92 -29.67 7.83 6.08
CA GLY A 92 -30.14 7.89 4.69
C GLY A 92 -29.20 8.61 3.71
N LEU A 93 -28.09 9.19 4.16
CA LEU A 93 -27.09 9.85 3.32
C LEU A 93 -25.82 9.00 3.18
N PRO A 94 -25.24 8.89 1.97
CA PRO A 94 -23.96 8.23 1.78
C PRO A 94 -22.83 9.10 2.34
N GLN A 95 -22.08 8.56 3.29
CA GLN A 95 -20.90 9.19 3.90
C GLN A 95 -19.66 8.34 3.63
N VAL A 96 -18.60 8.96 3.13
CA VAL A 96 -17.29 8.30 2.98
C VAL A 96 -16.57 8.33 4.33
N VAL A 97 -16.18 7.16 4.83
CA VAL A 97 -15.46 6.98 6.10
C VAL A 97 -14.18 6.21 5.83
N LEU A 98 -13.07 6.63 6.45
CA LEU A 98 -11.80 5.92 6.35
C LEU A 98 -11.77 4.72 7.30
N LYS A 99 -11.33 3.56 6.81
CA LYS A 99 -11.18 2.34 7.59
C LYS A 99 -9.80 1.74 7.41
N ASN A 100 -9.12 1.50 8.53
CA ASN A 100 -7.86 0.79 8.55
C ASN A 100 -8.09 -0.70 8.28
N ARG A 101 -7.24 -1.25 7.40
CA ARG A 101 -7.16 -2.67 7.08
C ARG A 101 -5.75 -3.15 7.37
N HIS A 102 -5.62 -4.05 8.33
CA HIS A 102 -4.34 -4.71 8.61
C HIS A 102 -3.94 -5.59 7.43
N LEU A 103 -2.72 -5.36 6.93
CA LEU A 103 -2.15 -6.10 5.81
C LEU A 103 -1.07 -7.07 6.28
N PHE A 104 -0.07 -6.54 7.00
CA PHE A 104 1.14 -7.25 7.38
C PHE A 104 1.59 -6.88 8.79
N ASP A 105 2.28 -7.81 9.44
CA ASP A 105 3.19 -7.53 10.54
C ASP A 105 4.63 -7.68 10.05
N LEU A 106 5.40 -6.59 10.10
CA LEU A 106 6.82 -6.61 9.79
C LEU A 106 7.59 -7.07 11.01
N LYS A 107 8.38 -8.11 10.86
CA LYS A 107 9.14 -8.74 11.93
C LYS A 107 10.62 -8.53 11.69
N HIS A 108 11.34 -8.33 12.79
CA HIS A 108 12.79 -8.34 12.85
C HIS A 108 13.24 -9.25 14.00
N PRO A 109 13.23 -10.58 13.80
CA PRO A 109 13.59 -11.55 14.84
C PRO A 109 15.05 -11.39 15.29
N THR A 110 15.33 -11.82 16.51
CA THR A 110 16.69 -11.79 17.07
C THR A 110 17.56 -12.91 16.49
N ALA A 111 18.87 -12.74 16.51
CA ALA A 111 19.81 -13.77 16.03
C ALA A 111 19.65 -15.11 16.76
N ALA A 112 19.24 -15.09 18.04
CA ALA A 112 19.00 -16.28 18.84
C ALA A 112 17.83 -17.14 18.33
N GLU A 113 16.93 -16.57 17.54
CA GLU A 113 15.81 -17.29 16.91
C GLU A 113 16.22 -18.02 15.63
N PHE A 114 17.47 -17.85 15.17
CA PHE A 114 18.01 -18.41 13.92
C PHE A 114 17.05 -18.26 12.73
N PRO A 115 16.65 -17.01 12.41
CA PRO A 115 15.60 -16.76 11.44
C PRO A 115 16.08 -17.06 10.01
N SER A 116 15.15 -17.51 9.16
CA SER A 116 15.44 -17.70 7.72
C SER A 116 15.68 -16.38 7.00
N PHE A 117 15.07 -15.29 7.49
CA PHE A 117 15.22 -13.94 6.97
C PHE A 117 15.44 -12.96 8.14
N PRO A 118 16.40 -12.02 8.04
CA PRO A 118 16.64 -11.02 9.07
C PRO A 118 15.46 -10.06 9.28
N TYR A 119 14.69 -9.79 8.22
CA TYR A 119 13.42 -9.09 8.27
C TYR A 119 12.41 -9.82 7.38
N HIS A 120 11.15 -9.84 7.78
CA HIS A 120 10.08 -10.43 6.97
C HIS A 120 8.72 -9.80 7.26
N ALA A 121 7.82 -9.87 6.29
CA ALA A 121 6.43 -9.49 6.41
C ALA A 121 5.57 -10.74 6.56
N GLU A 122 4.78 -10.82 7.63
CA GLU A 122 3.76 -11.85 7.82
C GLU A 122 2.40 -11.31 7.39
N ALA A 123 1.79 -11.91 6.38
CA ALA A 123 0.45 -11.56 5.92
C ALA A 123 -0.60 -11.90 7.00
N THR A 124 -1.40 -10.92 7.38
CA THR A 124 -2.46 -11.09 8.41
C THR A 124 -3.86 -11.13 7.81
N SER A 125 -4.01 -10.68 6.57
CA SER A 125 -5.26 -10.65 5.83
C SER A 125 -5.29 -11.69 4.71
N GLN A 126 -6.46 -12.29 4.47
CA GLN A 126 -6.73 -13.13 3.29
C GLN A 126 -6.61 -12.36 1.96
N ARG A 127 -6.52 -11.02 2.02
CA ARG A 127 -6.29 -10.15 0.86
C ARG A 127 -4.86 -9.62 0.76
N ALA A 128 -3.97 -9.97 1.70
CA ALA A 128 -2.55 -9.75 1.50
C ALA A 128 -2.03 -10.81 0.52
N LEU A 129 -1.11 -10.41 -0.38
CA LEU A 129 -0.66 -11.28 -1.46
C LEU A 129 -0.02 -12.58 -0.96
N THR A 130 0.95 -12.44 -0.06
CA THR A 130 1.71 -13.53 0.57
C THR A 130 2.61 -12.95 1.64
N SER A 131 3.00 -13.76 2.63
CA SER A 131 4.16 -13.43 3.46
C SER A 131 5.44 -13.46 2.61
N PHE A 132 6.42 -12.64 2.94
CA PHE A 132 7.70 -12.57 2.23
C PHE A 132 8.85 -12.13 3.15
N GLY A 133 10.07 -12.56 2.86
CA GLY A 133 11.28 -12.20 3.59
C GLY A 133 12.24 -11.39 2.73
N VAL A 134 13.20 -10.70 3.36
CA VAL A 134 14.26 -9.97 2.64
C VAL A 134 15.63 -10.59 2.87
N SER A 135 16.43 -10.65 1.82
CA SER A 135 17.87 -10.93 1.89
C SER A 135 18.65 -9.79 1.21
N CYS A 136 19.86 -9.52 1.69
CA CYS A 136 20.76 -8.54 1.08
C CYS A 136 21.75 -9.25 0.16
N PHE A 137 22.06 -8.64 -0.98
CA PHE A 137 23.11 -9.11 -1.88
C PHE A 137 23.95 -7.94 -2.39
N ARG A 138 25.05 -8.25 -3.05
CA ARG A 138 25.88 -7.28 -3.76
C ARG A 138 25.82 -7.58 -5.25
N SER A 139 25.62 -6.54 -6.05
CA SER A 139 25.50 -6.62 -7.50
C SER A 139 26.58 -5.78 -8.17
N GLY A 140 27.01 -6.16 -9.38
CA GLY A 140 28.04 -5.45 -10.13
C GLY A 140 29.39 -6.15 -10.13
N ASN A 141 30.43 -5.44 -10.56
CA ASN A 141 31.76 -6.00 -10.76
C ASN A 141 32.62 -5.89 -9.50
N ILE A 142 33.69 -6.67 -9.41
CA ILE A 142 34.60 -6.74 -8.23
C ILE A 142 35.07 -5.36 -7.75
N LEU A 143 35.23 -4.41 -8.67
CA LEU A 143 35.70 -3.05 -8.38
C LEU A 143 34.60 -2.09 -7.92
N ARG A 144 33.32 -2.44 -8.13
CA ARG A 144 32.18 -1.56 -7.83
C ARG A 144 30.92 -2.37 -7.53
N GLN A 145 30.82 -2.79 -6.27
CA GLN A 145 29.69 -3.52 -5.72
C GLN A 145 28.58 -2.55 -5.30
N LEU A 146 27.40 -2.68 -5.91
CA LEU A 146 26.16 -2.00 -5.57
C LEU A 146 25.38 -2.85 -4.56
N LYS A 147 24.69 -2.19 -3.63
CA LYS A 147 23.83 -2.90 -2.67
C LYS A 147 22.52 -3.31 -3.33
N GLY A 148 22.07 -4.53 -3.05
CA GLY A 148 20.78 -5.05 -3.50
C GLY A 148 20.00 -5.67 -2.36
N PHE A 149 18.67 -5.60 -2.46
CA PHE A 149 17.72 -6.29 -1.59
C PHE A 149 16.85 -7.19 -2.45
N ARG A 150 16.69 -8.43 -2.04
CA ARG A 150 15.80 -9.40 -2.68
C ARG A 150 14.68 -9.76 -1.72
N PHE A 151 13.45 -9.55 -2.17
CA PHE A 151 12.24 -9.89 -1.44
C PHE A 151 11.68 -11.18 -2.02
N GLU A 152 11.58 -12.22 -1.21
CA GLU A 152 11.20 -13.56 -1.64
C GLU A 152 9.94 -14.01 -0.92
N ARG A 153 9.02 -14.64 -1.66
CA ARG A 153 7.81 -15.19 -1.05
C ARG A 153 8.19 -16.21 0.00
N MET A 154 7.41 -16.26 1.06
CA MET A 154 7.72 -17.04 2.23
C MET A 154 6.68 -18.13 2.45
N VAL A 155 7.12 -19.38 2.40
CA VAL A 155 6.29 -20.56 2.67
C VAL A 155 6.74 -21.24 3.96
N ARG A 156 5.79 -21.88 4.66
CA ARG A 156 6.10 -22.69 5.84
C ARG A 156 6.80 -23.98 5.39
N GLY A 157 8.05 -24.14 5.79
CA GLY A 157 8.82 -25.35 5.60
C GLY A 157 8.72 -26.31 6.80
N PRO A 158 9.45 -27.45 6.72
CA PRO A 158 9.57 -28.40 7.83
C PRO A 158 10.11 -27.73 9.10
N GLY A 159 9.61 -28.16 10.26
CA GLY A 159 10.08 -27.66 11.55
C GLY A 159 9.63 -26.22 11.88
N ARG A 160 8.53 -25.75 11.29
CA ARG A 160 7.97 -24.39 11.46
C ARG A 160 8.90 -23.26 11.00
N LYS A 161 9.99 -23.57 10.30
CA LYS A 161 10.88 -22.58 9.69
C LYS A 161 10.35 -22.14 8.34
N PHE A 162 10.53 -20.88 8.03
CA PHE A 162 10.18 -20.33 6.74
C PHE A 162 11.22 -20.70 5.66
N ARG A 163 10.77 -20.79 4.40
CA ARG A 163 11.63 -20.98 3.23
C ARG A 163 11.23 -19.99 2.13
N ALA A 164 12.22 -19.62 1.31
CA ALA A 164 12.00 -18.82 0.11
C ALA A 164 11.26 -19.64 -0.95
N ASP A 165 10.32 -19.00 -1.64
CA ASP A 165 9.48 -19.56 -2.70
C ASP A 165 9.34 -18.57 -3.87
N GLY A 166 10.49 -18.24 -4.47
CA GLY A 166 10.57 -17.35 -5.61
C GLY A 166 10.62 -15.86 -5.25
N VAL A 167 11.22 -15.10 -6.16
CA VAL A 167 11.39 -13.66 -6.02
C VAL A 167 10.04 -12.96 -6.21
N LEU A 168 9.75 -12.00 -5.33
CA LEU A 168 8.64 -11.08 -5.47
C LEU A 168 9.11 -9.74 -6.03
N TYR A 169 10.13 -9.15 -5.39
CA TYR A 169 10.74 -7.90 -5.82
C TYR A 169 12.25 -7.92 -5.62
N GLU A 170 12.97 -7.12 -6.40
CA GLU A 170 14.36 -6.76 -6.12
C GLU A 170 14.51 -5.24 -6.10
N ALA A 171 15.23 -4.70 -5.12
CA ALA A 171 15.62 -3.30 -5.07
C ALA A 171 17.14 -3.21 -5.20
N CYS A 172 17.62 -2.64 -6.30
CA CYS A 172 19.06 -2.48 -6.55
C CYS A 172 19.44 -1.00 -6.49
N GLU A 173 20.55 -0.70 -5.82
CA GLU A 173 21.10 0.65 -5.78
C GLU A 173 21.34 1.15 -7.21
N SER A 174 20.84 2.35 -7.53
CA SER A 174 20.93 2.89 -8.90
C SER A 174 22.21 3.70 -9.11
N ARG A 175 22.64 3.78 -10.37
CA ARG A 175 23.71 4.69 -10.82
C ARG A 175 23.16 6.04 -11.28
N SER A 176 21.84 6.15 -11.41
CA SER A 176 21.17 7.34 -11.92
C SER A 176 21.12 8.43 -10.85
N LYS A 177 21.46 9.67 -11.22
CA LYS A 177 21.42 10.80 -10.30
C LYS A 177 20.00 10.98 -9.75
N GLY A 178 19.88 11.07 -8.42
CA GLY A 178 18.59 11.27 -7.73
C GLY A 178 17.77 10.00 -7.52
N VAL A 179 18.19 8.85 -8.05
CA VAL A 179 17.55 7.55 -7.81
C VAL A 179 18.39 6.76 -6.83
N ALA A 180 17.86 6.47 -5.65
CA ALA A 180 18.53 5.65 -4.66
C ALA A 180 18.47 4.17 -5.03
N TYR A 181 17.27 3.67 -5.35
CA TYR A 181 17.03 2.27 -5.70
C TYR A 181 16.09 2.14 -6.90
N GLU A 182 16.40 1.20 -7.80
CA GLU A 182 15.49 0.71 -8.82
C GLU A 182 14.81 -0.56 -8.33
N TRP A 183 13.48 -0.56 -8.36
CA TRP A 183 12.65 -1.68 -7.94
C TRP A 183 12.18 -2.47 -9.16
N ARG A 184 12.39 -3.78 -9.10
CA ARG A 184 12.04 -4.74 -10.15
C ARG A 184 11.08 -5.80 -9.63
N ASP A 185 10.22 -6.30 -10.50
CA ASP A 185 9.35 -7.44 -10.20
C ASP A 185 10.03 -8.79 -10.46
N CYS A 186 9.26 -9.88 -10.37
CA CYS A 186 9.75 -11.24 -10.62
C CYS A 186 10.13 -11.51 -12.09
N TYR A 187 9.74 -10.64 -13.01
CA TYR A 187 10.13 -10.68 -14.43
C TYR A 187 11.34 -9.78 -14.72
N SER A 188 11.91 -9.14 -13.69
CA SER A 188 13.02 -8.18 -13.76
C SER A 188 12.67 -6.84 -14.41
N ASP A 189 11.37 -6.56 -14.62
CA ASP A 189 10.89 -5.30 -15.16
C ASP A 189 10.91 -4.21 -14.09
N ILE A 190 11.30 -2.98 -14.45
CA ILE A 190 11.34 -1.86 -13.51
C ILE A 190 9.91 -1.39 -13.22
N ILE A 191 9.47 -1.59 -11.99
CA ILE A 191 8.10 -1.24 -11.54
C ILE A 191 8.05 0.01 -10.67
N ALA A 192 9.18 0.41 -10.06
CA ALA A 192 9.28 1.64 -9.29
C ALA A 192 10.72 2.15 -9.17
N ARG A 193 10.86 3.42 -8.75
CA ARG A 193 12.14 4.05 -8.41
C ARG A 193 12.02 4.75 -7.07
N GLU A 194 12.96 4.47 -6.18
CA GLU A 194 13.11 5.21 -4.93
C GLU A 194 13.92 6.48 -5.22
N ILE A 195 13.32 7.63 -4.97
CA ILE A 195 13.91 8.94 -5.19
C ILE A 195 14.23 9.54 -3.83
N GLN A 196 15.46 10.03 -3.67
CA GLN A 196 15.87 10.78 -2.49
C GLN A 196 16.16 12.22 -2.89
N ASP A 197 15.45 13.17 -2.30
CA ASP A 197 15.68 14.60 -2.54
C ASP A 197 16.90 15.13 -1.76
N GLU A 198 17.24 16.39 -1.99
CA GLU A 198 18.39 17.04 -1.36
C GLU A 198 18.21 17.20 0.17
N GLN A 199 16.97 17.29 0.62
CA GLN A 199 16.55 17.38 2.01
C GLN A 199 16.56 16.00 2.70
N GLY A 200 16.76 14.92 1.94
CA GLY A 200 16.83 13.55 2.44
C GLY A 200 15.47 12.87 2.55
N HIS A 201 14.38 13.50 2.08
CA HIS A 201 13.09 12.83 2.00
C HIS A 201 13.13 11.74 0.95
N ILE A 202 12.48 10.62 1.26
CA ILE A 202 12.45 9.44 0.42
C ILE A 202 11.03 9.30 -0.12
N SER A 203 10.93 9.17 -1.44
CA SER A 203 9.68 8.91 -2.15
C SER A 203 9.82 7.68 -3.05
N LEU A 204 8.71 7.02 -3.31
CA LEU A 204 8.64 5.87 -4.21
C LEU A 204 7.79 6.23 -5.42
N PHE A 205 8.42 6.37 -6.58
CA PHE A 205 7.75 6.59 -7.84
C PHE A 205 7.43 5.24 -8.49
N VAL A 206 6.18 4.79 -8.36
CA VAL A 206 5.65 3.57 -8.96
C VAL A 206 5.29 3.85 -10.43
N THR A 207 5.94 3.13 -11.34
CA THR A 207 5.83 3.34 -12.79
C THR A 207 4.92 2.35 -13.49
N ALA A 208 4.69 1.17 -12.90
CA ALA A 208 3.89 0.12 -13.48
C ALA A 208 2.43 0.16 -12.97
N GLU A 209 1.51 -0.24 -13.83
CA GLU A 209 0.18 -0.63 -13.40
C GLU A 209 0.27 -1.97 -12.64
N MET A 210 -0.41 -2.07 -11.52
CA MET A 210 -0.37 -3.29 -10.69
C MET A 210 -1.63 -3.44 -9.87
N THR A 211 -1.95 -4.66 -9.46
CA THR A 211 -3.06 -4.88 -8.53
C THR A 211 -2.79 -4.22 -7.19
N GLN A 212 -3.86 -3.98 -6.43
CA GLN A 212 -3.76 -3.45 -5.08
C GLN A 212 -2.87 -4.32 -4.18
N GLU A 213 -2.96 -5.65 -4.30
CA GLU A 213 -2.19 -6.60 -3.50
C GLU A 213 -0.69 -6.53 -3.80
N LEU A 214 -0.33 -6.35 -5.07
CA LEU A 214 1.05 -6.14 -5.48
C LEU A 214 1.58 -4.80 -4.94
N ARG A 215 0.79 -3.72 -5.03
CA ARG A 215 1.18 -2.42 -4.47
C ARG A 215 1.35 -2.46 -2.96
N ASP A 216 0.42 -3.10 -2.27
CA ASP A 216 0.48 -3.27 -0.82
C ASP A 216 1.75 -4.02 -0.39
N ALA A 217 2.11 -5.08 -1.12
CA ALA A 217 3.36 -5.80 -0.91
C ALA A 217 4.60 -4.95 -1.26
N LEU A 218 4.56 -4.15 -2.32
CA LEU A 218 5.67 -3.27 -2.74
C LEU A 218 5.93 -2.18 -1.70
N VAL A 219 4.89 -1.52 -1.21
CA VAL A 219 4.99 -0.51 -0.14
C VAL A 219 5.54 -1.14 1.13
N THR A 220 5.09 -2.33 1.46
CA THR A 220 5.56 -3.07 2.63
C THR A 220 7.05 -3.45 2.49
N ALA A 221 7.47 -3.91 1.30
CA ALA A 221 8.86 -4.21 1.00
C ALA A 221 9.74 -2.95 1.07
N TRP A 222 9.24 -1.81 0.58
CA TRP A 222 9.91 -0.52 0.66
C TRP A 222 10.21 -0.11 2.11
N VAL A 223 9.24 -0.25 3.02
CA VAL A 223 9.46 0.04 4.44
C VAL A 223 10.44 -0.93 5.09
N ILE A 224 10.39 -2.23 4.77
CA ILE A 224 11.40 -3.19 5.26
C ILE A 224 12.81 -2.79 4.78
N ARG A 225 12.97 -2.34 3.53
CA ARG A 225 14.25 -1.84 3.03
C ARG A 225 14.74 -0.65 3.84
N ILE A 226 13.87 0.32 4.11
CA ILE A 226 14.19 1.51 4.92
C ILE A 226 14.64 1.10 6.31
N TRP A 227 13.84 0.26 6.96
CA TRP A 227 14.14 -0.25 8.30
C TRP A 227 15.49 -0.97 8.35
N SER A 228 15.75 -1.87 7.40
CA SER A 228 17.02 -2.59 7.33
C SER A 228 18.24 -1.67 7.18
N GLU A 229 18.14 -0.56 6.43
CA GLU A 229 19.22 0.42 6.34
C GLU A 229 19.42 1.21 7.64
N LEU A 230 18.31 1.64 8.27
CA LEU A 230 18.35 2.38 9.53
C LEU A 230 19.01 1.55 10.64
N SER A 231 18.64 0.27 10.76
CA SER A 231 19.20 -0.65 11.76
C SER A 231 20.70 -0.93 11.54
N ASN A 232 21.16 -0.99 10.29
CA ASN A 232 22.57 -1.25 9.96
C ASN A 232 23.48 -0.01 10.10
N GLY A 233 22.96 1.13 10.57
CA GLY A 233 23.75 2.35 10.80
C GLY A 233 24.30 2.99 9.53
N ASN A 234 23.70 2.70 8.37
CA ASN A 234 24.19 3.22 7.10
C ASN A 234 23.79 4.70 6.94
N LYS A 235 24.78 5.56 6.70
CA LYS A 235 24.70 7.03 6.85
C LYS A 235 23.67 7.73 5.94
N SER A 236 23.16 7.04 4.91
CA SER A 236 22.10 7.54 4.04
C SER A 236 20.78 7.77 4.79
N ALA A 237 20.53 6.95 5.82
CA ALA A 237 19.34 7.05 6.65
C ALA A 237 19.54 8.01 7.83
N THR A 238 20.78 8.20 8.31
CA THR A 238 21.13 9.22 9.32
C THR A 238 20.84 10.65 8.85
N ARG A 239 20.76 10.89 7.53
CA ARG A 239 20.39 12.20 6.98
C ARG A 239 18.92 12.57 7.22
N LEU A 240 18.02 11.59 7.39
CA LEU A 240 16.62 11.82 7.77
C LEU A 240 16.50 12.50 9.14
N MET A 241 17.46 12.29 10.04
CA MET A 241 17.40 12.82 11.41
C MET A 241 17.96 14.24 11.57
N MET A 242 18.65 14.81 10.56
CA MET A 242 19.28 16.13 10.70
C MET A 242 18.38 17.31 10.30
N VAL A 243 17.22 17.08 9.69
CA VAL A 243 16.34 18.15 9.21
C VAL A 243 15.18 18.46 10.19
N GLY A 244 14.87 17.55 11.12
CA GLY A 244 13.80 17.72 12.11
C GLY A 244 14.19 18.42 13.41
N SER A 245 15.38 19.03 13.50
CA SER A 245 15.84 19.69 14.73
C SER A 245 16.44 21.05 14.45
N ARG A 246 15.59 22.07 14.28
CA ARG A 246 15.82 23.41 14.85
C ARG A 246 14.48 24.06 15.24
N PRO A 247 14.43 24.77 16.39
CA PRO A 247 13.28 25.57 16.79
C PRO A 247 13.04 26.76 15.86
#